data_AF-A0A3D1JRS7-F1
#
_entry.id   AF-A0A3D1JRS7-F1
#
_cell.length_a   1.000
_cell.length_b   1.000
_cell.length_c   1.000
_cell.angle_alpha   90.00
_cell.angle_beta   90.00
_cell.angle_gamma   90.00
#
_symmetry.space_group_name_H-M   'P 1'
#
loop_
_entity.id
_entity.type
_entity.pdbx_description
1 polymer ?
#
loop_
_entity_poly.entity_id
_entity_poly.type
_entity_poly.pdbx_seq_one_letter_code
_entity_poly.pdbx_strand_id
1 'polypeptide(L)'
;MSSDHDHAPCGCGHDHGPKHIYIYSPSSAVRDKAAFRRGVKRLQALGHEVEIDTDALAVHTRFAGDDATRLAAIHRAAASGADVALISR
;
A
#
# COMPACT_ATOMS: atom_id res chain seq x y z
N MET A 1 -18.54 2.15 22.51
CA MET A 1 -19.57 1.99 21.46
C MET A 1 -18.82 1.78 20.16
N SER A 2 -18.60 0.51 19.81
CA SER A 2 -17.94 0.11 18.57
C SER A 2 -18.74 0.67 17.39
N SER A 3 -18.11 1.51 16.58
CA SER A 3 -18.70 1.89 15.29
C SER A 3 -18.36 0.78 14.32
N ASP A 4 -19.28 -0.19 14.20
CA ASP A 4 -19.34 -1.05 13.03
C ASP A 4 -19.59 -0.14 11.82
N HIS A 5 -18.57 0.01 10.98
CA HIS A 5 -18.71 0.71 9.71
C HIS A 5 -19.25 -0.29 8.68
N ASP A 6 -20.57 -0.35 8.58
CA ASP A 6 -21.28 -0.99 7.47
C ASP A 6 -20.81 -0.35 6.15
N HIS A 7 -20.06 -1.12 5.36
CA HIS A 7 -19.75 -0.76 3.99
C HIS A 7 -21.04 -0.75 3.17
N ALA A 8 -21.52 0.44 2.81
CA ALA A 8 -22.61 0.58 1.85
C ALA A 8 -22.22 -0.18 0.56
N PRO A 9 -23.01 -1.19 0.13
CA PRO A 9 -22.69 -1.98 -1.05
C PRO A 9 -22.72 -1.07 -2.28
N CYS A 10 -21.58 -0.88 -2.92
CA CYS A 10 -21.53 -0.37 -4.28
C CYS A 10 -22.39 -1.29 -5.16
N GLY A 11 -23.26 -0.72 -5.99
CA GLY A 11 -24.28 -1.43 -6.77
C GLY A 11 -23.77 -2.39 -7.86
N CYS A 12 -22.51 -2.81 -7.80
CA CYS A 12 -21.99 -3.97 -8.51
C CYS A 12 -21.94 -5.14 -7.51
N GLY A 13 -22.87 -6.08 -7.62
CA GLY A 13 -23.08 -7.17 -6.65
C GLY A 13 -21.96 -8.21 -6.57
N HIS A 14 -20.74 -7.79 -6.23
CA HIS A 14 -19.59 -8.65 -6.04
C HIS A 14 -18.87 -8.26 -4.76
N ASP A 15 -18.82 -9.19 -3.81
CA ASP A 15 -18.06 -9.05 -2.59
C ASP A 15 -16.57 -9.25 -2.92
N HIS A 16 -15.78 -8.18 -2.79
CA HIS A 16 -14.34 -8.25 -2.94
C HIS A 16 -13.75 -8.56 -1.57
N GLY A 17 -13.78 -9.83 -1.17
CA GLY A 17 -13.22 -10.29 0.11
C GLY A 17 -11.75 -9.88 0.33
N PRO A 18 -11.15 -10.26 1.47
CA PRO A 18 -9.77 -9.89 1.83
C PRO A 18 -8.79 -10.01 0.66
N LYS A 19 -7.93 -8.99 0.50
CA LYS A 19 -6.93 -8.90 -0.56
C LYS A 19 -5.56 -8.78 0.07
N HIS A 20 -4.57 -9.42 -0.55
CA HIS A 20 -3.16 -9.16 -0.28
C HIS A 20 -2.71 -7.93 -1.08
N ILE A 21 -2.32 -6.88 -0.37
CA ILE A 21 -1.94 -5.59 -0.92
C ILE A 21 -0.46 -5.36 -0.64
N TYR A 22 0.33 -5.19 -1.70
CA TYR A 22 1.74 -4.85 -1.63
C TYR A 22 1.95 -3.36 -1.85
N ILE A 23 2.48 -2.65 -0.85
CA ILE A 23 2.69 -1.19 -0.93
C ILE A 23 4.16 -0.87 -1.20
N TYR A 24 4.43 -0.13 -2.28
CA TYR A 24 5.78 0.28 -2.69
C TYR A 24 5.85 1.75 -3.14
N SER A 25 7.06 2.26 -3.35
CA SER A 25 7.30 3.69 -3.64
C SER A 25 8.19 3.89 -4.88
N PRO A 26 7.65 3.86 -6.11
CA PRO A 26 8.45 3.98 -7.34
C PRO A 26 8.83 5.44 -7.69
N SER A 27 8.34 6.42 -6.93
CA SER A 27 8.40 7.84 -7.27
C SER A 27 9.05 8.68 -6.16
N SER A 28 8.28 9.56 -5.49
CA SER A 28 8.81 10.54 -4.53
C SER A 28 8.90 10.00 -3.11
N ALA A 29 9.87 10.50 -2.33
CA ALA A 29 10.08 10.11 -0.94
C ALA A 29 8.83 10.36 -0.08
N VAL A 30 8.43 9.41 0.76
CA VAL A 30 7.26 9.55 1.63
C VAL A 30 7.52 10.55 2.77
N ARG A 31 7.15 11.82 2.57
CA ARG A 31 7.34 12.89 3.58
C ARG A 31 6.41 12.72 4.79
N ASP A 32 5.11 12.54 4.57
CA ASP A 32 4.16 12.31 5.66
C ASP A 32 4.09 10.82 6.04
N LYS A 33 5.03 10.40 6.88
CA LYS A 33 5.07 9.04 7.43
C LYS A 33 3.88 8.73 8.34
N ALA A 34 3.21 9.74 8.89
CA ALA A 34 2.02 9.53 9.72
C ALA A 34 0.81 9.19 8.83
N ALA A 35 0.62 9.89 7.71
CA ALA A 35 -0.39 9.54 6.71
C ALA A 35 -0.19 8.14 6.16
N PHE A 36 1.05 7.76 5.83
CA PHE A 36 1.37 6.42 5.37
C PHE A 36 0.91 5.34 6.37
N ARG A 37 1.30 5.47 7.64
CA ARG A 37 0.88 4.53 8.71
C ARG A 37 -0.63 4.53 8.93
N ARG A 38 -1.30 5.69 8.81
CA ARG A 38 -2.77 5.76 8.88
C ARG A 38 -3.42 5.01 7.72
N GLY A 39 -2.89 5.12 6.51
CA GLY A 39 -3.37 4.37 5.34
C GLY A 39 -3.26 2.87 5.54
N VAL A 40 -2.09 2.38 5.98
CA VAL A 40 -1.86 0.96 6.31
C VAL A 40 -2.88 0.47 7.35
N LYS A 41 -3.03 1.20 8.46
CA LYS A 41 -3.98 0.82 9.52
C LYS A 41 -5.43 0.75 9.03
N ARG A 42 -5.82 1.64 8.11
CA ARG A 42 -7.16 1.61 7.51
C ARG A 42 -7.35 0.38 6.64
N LEU A 43 -6.41 0.07 5.76
CA LEU A 43 -6.48 -1.15 4.93
C LEU A 43 -6.57 -2.42 5.79
N GLN A 44 -5.78 -2.49 6.86
CA GLN A 44 -5.86 -3.59 7.82
C GLN A 44 -7.22 -3.64 8.54
N ALA A 45 -7.78 -2.49 8.94
CA ALA A 45 -9.10 -2.42 9.57
C ALA A 45 -10.24 -2.83 8.62
N LEU A 46 -10.06 -2.68 7.30
CA LEU A 46 -10.96 -3.18 6.26
C LEU A 46 -10.81 -4.70 6.03
N GLY A 47 -9.90 -5.37 6.74
CA GLY A 47 -9.69 -6.81 6.63
C GLY A 47 -8.71 -7.23 5.52
N HIS A 48 -7.97 -6.29 4.92
CA HIS A 48 -6.94 -6.63 3.93
C HIS A 48 -5.61 -7.02 4.60
N GLU A 49 -4.88 -7.93 3.97
CA GLU A 49 -3.50 -8.22 4.31
C GLU A 49 -2.61 -7.18 3.63
N VAL A 50 -1.75 -6.51 4.41
CA VAL A 50 -0.90 -5.44 3.89
C VAL A 50 0.55 -5.80 4.08
N GLU A 51 1.27 -5.95 2.98
CA GLU A 51 2.71 -6.07 2.92
C GLU A 51 3.33 -4.74 2.46
N ILE A 52 4.44 -4.36 3.08
CA ILE A 52 5.12 -3.10 2.78
C ILE A 52 6.50 -3.43 2.24
N ASP A 53 6.83 -2.87 1.09
CA ASP A 53 8.16 -2.97 0.49
C ASP A 53 9.22 -2.46 1.47
N THR A 54 10.34 -3.18 1.54
CA THR A 54 11.45 -2.87 2.47
C THR A 54 11.99 -1.45 2.29
N ASP A 55 11.93 -0.92 1.06
CA ASP A 55 12.42 0.39 0.68
C ASP A 55 11.30 1.43 0.52
N ALA A 56 10.05 1.10 0.90
CA ALA A 56 8.90 2.00 0.73
C ALA A 56 9.09 3.38 1.37
N LEU A 57 9.91 3.48 2.42
CA LEU A 57 10.23 4.72 3.13
C LEU A 57 11.68 5.19 2.93
N ALA A 58 12.41 4.59 1.98
CA ALA A 58 13.74 5.04 1.59
C ALA A 58 13.69 6.49 1.10
N VAL A 59 14.81 7.21 1.25
CA VAL A 59 14.92 8.60 0.83
C VAL A 59 16.25 8.79 0.12
N HIS A 60 16.18 9.24 -1.12
CA HIS A 60 17.32 9.70 -1.90
C HIS A 60 16.94 11.05 -2.54
N THR A 61 17.42 12.14 -1.96
CA THR A 61 16.99 13.51 -2.32
C THR A 61 15.46 13.67 -2.23
N ARG A 62 14.76 13.90 -3.34
CA ARG A 62 13.29 13.99 -3.43
C ARG A 62 12.60 12.64 -3.74
N PHE A 63 13.37 11.59 -4.00
CA PHE A 63 12.88 10.28 -4.45
C PHE A 63 12.88 9.23 -3.35
N ALA A 64 12.03 8.21 -3.51
CA ALA A 64 11.95 7.08 -2.59
C ALA A 64 13.04 6.04 -2.90
N GLY A 65 14.29 6.38 -2.57
CA GLY A 65 15.46 5.61 -2.99
C GLY A 65 16.06 6.09 -4.32
N ASP A 66 17.26 5.61 -4.61
CA ASP A 66 17.94 5.87 -5.88
C ASP A 66 17.27 5.12 -7.04
N ASP A 67 17.78 5.30 -8.26
CA ASP A 67 17.18 4.69 -9.46
C ASP A 67 17.14 3.16 -9.38
N ALA A 68 18.19 2.54 -8.84
CA ALA A 68 18.27 1.09 -8.71
C ALA A 68 17.26 0.56 -7.67
N THR A 69 17.12 1.25 -6.54
CA THR A 69 16.16 0.93 -5.49
C THR A 69 14.72 1.01 -6.00
N ARG A 70 14.39 2.08 -6.75
CA ARG A 70 13.04 2.25 -7.31
C ARG A 70 12.71 1.20 -8.36
N LEU A 71 13.68 0.86 -9.22
CA LEU A 71 13.51 -0.22 -10.19
C LEU A 71 13.34 -1.57 -9.49
N ALA A 72 14.14 -1.86 -8.47
CA ALA A 72 14.02 -3.08 -7.67
C ALA A 72 12.67 -3.17 -6.96
N ALA A 73 12.13 -2.06 -6.45
CA ALA A 73 10.80 -2.02 -5.83
C ALA A 73 9.68 -2.40 -6.83
N ILE A 74 9.78 -1.99 -8.10
CA ILE A 74 8.83 -2.40 -9.15
C ILE A 74 8.93 -3.92 -9.39
N HIS A 75 10.17 -4.44 -9.48
CA HIS A 75 10.37 -5.89 -9.64
C HIS A 75 9.82 -6.70 -8.46
N ARG A 76 10.05 -6.24 -7.22
CA ARG A 76 9.50 -6.89 -6.02
C ARG A 76 7.98 -6.83 -5.99
N ALA A 77 7.38 -5.69 -6.32
CA ALA A 77 5.93 -5.57 -6.43
C ALA A 77 5.35 -6.56 -7.45
N ALA A 78 5.99 -6.70 -8.62
CA ALA A 78 5.57 -7.68 -9.64
C ALA A 78 5.76 -9.14 -9.19
N ALA A 79 6.78 -9.42 -8.38
CA ALA A 79 7.07 -10.76 -7.85
C ALA A 79 6.34 -11.09 -6.54
N SER A 80 5.63 -10.13 -5.94
CA SER A 80 5.05 -10.24 -4.59
C SER A 80 3.93 -11.29 -4.49
N GLY A 81 3.30 -11.65 -5.60
CA GLY A 81 2.10 -12.49 -5.60
C GLY A 81 0.85 -11.80 -5.06
N ALA A 82 0.91 -10.49 -4.78
CA ALA A 82 -0.21 -9.73 -4.28
C ALA A 82 -1.34 -9.57 -5.29
N ASP A 83 -2.58 -9.57 -4.79
CA ASP A 83 -3.76 -9.24 -5.59
C ASP A 83 -3.68 -7.81 -6.13
N VAL A 84 -3.07 -6.92 -5.35
CA VAL A 84 -2.97 -5.48 -5.66
C VAL A 84 -1.57 -4.97 -5.31
N ALA A 85 -0.91 -4.32 -6.29
CA ALA A 85 0.26 -3.49 -6.06
C ALA A 85 -0.14 -2.02 -5.94
N LEU A 86 0.04 -1.41 -4.77
CA LEU A 86 -0.38 -0.05 -4.45
C LEU A 86 0.83 0.88 -4.31
N ILE A 87 0.83 2.00 -5.01
CA ILE A 87 1.86 3.03 -4.85
C ILE A 87 1.58 3.90 -3.61
N SER A 88 2.62 4.25 -2.86
CA SER A 88 2.50 5.01 -1.61
C SER A 88 2.10 6.48 -1.80
N ARG A 89 2.28 7.02 -3.02
CA ARG A 89 1.89 8.37 -3.43
C ARG A 89 1.76 8.49 -4.94
#